data_AF-A0A7S0QK92-F1
#
_entry.id   AF-A0A7S0QK92-F1
#
_cell.length_a   1.000
_cell.length_b   1.000
_cell.length_c   1.000
_cell.angle_alpha   90.00
_cell.angle_beta   90.00
_cell.angle_gamma   90.00
#
_symmetry.space_group_name_H-M   'P 1'
#
loop_
_entity.id
_entity.type
_entity.pdbx_description
1 polymer ?
#
loop_
_entity_poly.entity_id
_entity_poly.type
_entity_poly.pdbx_seq_one_letter_code
_entity_poly.pdbx_strand_id
1 'polypeptide(L)'
;EEVVVQRYVERPLLLHGRKFDIRAFCLVASVRRPTVVLRYRDMYIRRSSEPYCPEDLSQRTAHLTNICVQKHHPRFGDDSVWSLDQLQAYLARHPLERESDGGDGGGG
;
A
#
# COMPACT_ATOMS: atom_id res chain seq x y z
N GLU A 1 16.11 14.19 -19.00
CA GLU A 1 16.10 13.04 -18.06
C GLU A 1 15.23 11.95 -18.64
N GLU A 2 15.59 10.69 -18.43
CA GLU A 2 14.71 9.56 -18.72
C GLU A 2 13.80 9.33 -17.51
N VAL A 3 12.48 9.41 -17.72
CA VAL A 3 11.46 9.25 -16.66
C VAL A 3 10.42 8.22 -17.05
N VAL A 4 9.80 7.59 -16.04
CA VAL A 4 8.66 6.69 -16.23
C VAL A 4 7.38 7.40 -15.83
N VAL A 5 6.40 7.42 -16.73
CA VAL A 5 5.03 7.86 -16.43
C VAL A 5 4.20 6.63 -16.08
N GLN A 6 3.62 6.62 -14.88
CA GLN A 6 2.80 5.53 -14.38
C GLN A 6 1.44 6.07 -13.93
N ARG A 7 0.36 5.35 -14.26
CA ARG A 7 -0.97 5.66 -13.73
C ARG A 7 -0.95 5.63 -12.20
N TYR A 8 -1.42 6.70 -11.58
CA TYR A 8 -1.57 6.77 -10.14
C TYR A 8 -2.71 5.87 -9.66
N VAL A 9 -2.51 5.15 -8.56
CA VAL A 9 -3.59 4.38 -7.91
C VAL A 9 -4.44 5.33 -7.10
N GLU A 10 -5.51 5.83 -7.72
CA GLU A 10 -6.41 6.87 -7.18
C GLU A 10 -7.29 6.37 -6.02
N ARG A 11 -7.66 5.08 -6.02
CA ARG A 11 -8.48 4.43 -4.99
C ARG A 11 -7.70 3.33 -4.26
N PRO A 12 -6.65 3.67 -3.48
CA PRO A 12 -5.90 2.68 -2.73
C PRO A 12 -6.74 2.15 -1.56
N LEU A 13 -6.50 0.91 -1.14
CA LEU A 13 -6.98 0.44 0.16
C LEU A 13 -6.36 1.29 1.27
N LEU A 14 -7.16 1.69 2.25
CA LEU A 14 -6.74 2.55 3.35
C LEU A 14 -6.80 1.80 4.69
N LEU A 15 -5.74 1.92 5.49
CA LEU A 15 -5.69 1.41 6.86
C LEU A 15 -5.90 2.56 7.82
N HIS A 16 -7.07 2.62 8.45
CA HIS A 16 -7.55 3.79 9.21
C HIS A 16 -7.46 5.09 8.40
N GLY A 17 -7.94 5.09 7.15
CA GLY A 17 -7.94 6.27 6.28
C GLY A 17 -6.57 6.68 5.75
N ARG A 18 -5.50 5.92 6.02
CA ARG A 18 -4.13 6.21 5.58
C ARG A 18 -3.67 5.26 4.49
N LYS A 19 -2.96 5.79 3.50
CA LYS A 19 -2.37 5.00 2.41
C LYS A 19 -1.24 4.13 2.96
N PHE A 20 -1.01 2.98 2.34
CA PHE A 20 0.10 2.11 2.70
C PHE A 20 0.70 1.38 1.49
N ASP A 21 1.88 0.82 1.68
CA ASP A 21 2.45 -0.19 0.81
C ASP A 21 2.92 -1.41 1.62
N ILE A 22 3.07 -2.55 0.95
CA ILE A 22 3.56 -3.79 1.55
C ILE A 22 5.00 -4.03 1.10
N ARG A 23 5.92 -4.16 2.05
CA ARG A 23 7.28 -4.64 1.80
C ARG A 23 7.34 -6.15 1.94
N ALA A 24 7.46 -6.82 0.80
CA ALA A 24 7.86 -8.21 0.68
C ALA A 24 9.38 -8.31 0.50
N PHE A 25 9.97 -9.42 0.95
CA PHE A 25 11.35 -9.77 0.60
C PHE A 25 11.36 -11.07 -0.21
N CYS A 26 12.20 -11.11 -1.24
CA CYS A 26 12.51 -12.32 -1.98
C CYS A 26 14.02 -12.43 -2.20
N LEU A 27 14.52 -13.67 -2.23
CA LEU A 27 15.89 -14.00 -2.59
C LEU A 27 15.86 -14.75 -3.92
N VAL A 28 16.50 -14.20 -4.93
CA VAL A 28 16.75 -14.90 -6.19
C VAL A 28 18.01 -15.73 -6.02
N ALA A 29 17.84 -17.03 -5.77
CA ALA A 29 18.96 -17.96 -5.54
C ALA A 29 19.58 -18.48 -6.85
N SER A 30 18.82 -18.49 -7.94
CA SER A 30 19.32 -18.83 -9.28
C SER A 30 18.49 -18.15 -10.35
N VAL A 31 19.17 -17.57 -11.35
CA VAL A 31 18.57 -17.10 -12.61
C VAL A 31 18.75 -18.10 -13.77
N ARG A 32 19.52 -19.16 -13.56
CA ARG A 32 19.64 -20.29 -14.51
C ARG A 32 18.41 -21.18 -14.39
N ARG A 33 18.07 -21.94 -15.43
CA ARG A 33 16.91 -22.84 -15.39
C ARG A 33 17.20 -24.09 -14.53
N PRO A 34 16.35 -24.39 -13.52
CA PRO A 34 15.16 -23.64 -13.12
C PRO A 34 15.50 -22.39 -12.30
N THR A 35 14.83 -21.28 -12.62
CA THR A 35 14.95 -20.05 -11.81
C THR A 35 14.43 -20.34 -10.41
N VAL A 36 15.21 -20.01 -9.39
CA VAL A 36 14.85 -20.23 -8.00
C VAL A 36 14.66 -18.87 -7.32
N VAL A 37 13.43 -18.60 -6.91
CA VAL A 37 13.05 -17.41 -6.13
C VAL A 37 12.43 -17.86 -4.82
N LEU A 38 13.05 -17.50 -3.71
CA LEU A 38 12.56 -17.79 -2.36
C LEU A 38 11.88 -16.56 -1.81
N ARG A 39 10.64 -16.69 -1.36
CA ARG A 39 9.92 -15.60 -0.66
C ARG A 39 10.22 -15.68 0.83
N TYR A 40 10.62 -14.57 1.43
CA TYR A 40 10.72 -14.48 2.89
C TYR A 40 9.32 -14.53 3.50
N ARG A 41 9.19 -15.21 4.65
CA ARG A 41 7.87 -15.46 5.26
C ARG A 41 7.22 -14.16 5.70
N ASP A 42 7.99 -13.30 6.35
CA ASP A 42 7.46 -12.10 6.99
C ASP A 42 7.48 -10.91 6.02
N MET A 43 6.55 -9.99 6.26
CA MET A 43 6.35 -8.77 5.50
C MET A 43 6.01 -7.67 6.49
N TYR A 44 6.22 -6.42 6.09
CA TYR A 44 5.75 -5.29 6.88
C TYR A 44 5.06 -4.27 5.98
N ILE A 45 4.17 -3.50 6.59
CA ILE A 45 3.32 -2.53 5.95
C ILE A 45 3.83 -1.15 6.35
N ARG A 46 4.13 -0.30 5.36
CA ARG A 46 4.54 1.08 5.60
C ARG A 46 3.37 2.00 5.34
N ARG A 47 2.95 2.74 6.35
CA ARG A 47 1.79 3.62 6.30
C ARG A 47 2.22 5.07 6.10
N SER A 48 1.38 5.84 5.42
CA SER A 48 1.48 7.30 5.39
C SER A 48 1.21 7.86 6.79
N SER A 49 1.84 8.98 7.13
CA SER A 49 1.59 9.69 8.39
C SER A 49 0.29 10.50 8.33
N GLU A 50 -0.08 10.95 7.14
CA GLU A 50 -1.29 11.73 6.85
C GLU A 50 -2.45 10.84 6.34
N PRO A 51 -3.72 11.22 6.62
CA PRO A 51 -4.87 10.70 5.91
C PRO A 51 -4.74 10.88 4.40
N TYR A 52 -5.25 9.93 3.63
CA TYR A 52 -5.24 10.01 2.17
C TYR A 52 -6.28 11.02 1.68
N CYS A 53 -5.88 11.93 0.79
CA CYS A 53 -6.72 12.96 0.20
C CYS A 53 -6.50 12.97 -1.32
N PRO A 54 -7.34 12.32 -2.14
CA PRO A 54 -7.13 12.27 -3.59
C PRO A 54 -7.20 13.65 -4.27
N GLU A 55 -7.82 14.64 -3.63
CA GLU A 55 -7.96 16.02 -4.12
C GLU A 55 -6.70 16.87 -3.93
N ASP A 56 -5.80 16.51 -3.00
CA ASP A 56 -4.59 17.29 -2.68
C ASP A 56 -3.29 16.47 -2.82
N LEU A 57 -2.77 16.43 -4.04
CA LEU A 57 -1.50 15.77 -4.35
C LEU A 57 -0.26 16.52 -3.82
N SER A 58 -0.42 17.76 -3.34
CA SER A 58 0.70 18.55 -2.81
C SER A 58 1.15 18.03 -1.44
N GLN A 59 0.24 17.41 -0.68
CA GLN A 59 0.53 16.79 0.61
C GLN A 59 1.26 15.45 0.44
N ARG A 60 2.55 15.49 0.08
CA ARG A 60 3.36 14.30 -0.26
C ARG A 60 3.34 13.21 0.80
N THR A 61 3.25 13.56 2.09
CA THR A 61 3.20 12.58 3.20
C THR A 61 1.89 11.80 3.28
N ALA A 62 0.84 12.18 2.55
CA ALA A 62 -0.40 11.40 2.37
C ALA A 62 -0.29 10.38 1.22
N HIS A 63 0.53 10.68 0.22
CA HIS A 63 0.58 9.92 -1.04
C HIS A 63 1.82 9.02 -1.19
N LEU A 64 2.93 9.36 -0.52
CA LEU A 64 4.20 8.64 -0.54
C LEU A 64 4.44 7.93 0.78
N THR A 65 4.57 6.61 0.79
CA THR A 65 4.77 5.80 2.00
C THR A 65 6.24 5.54 2.33
N ASN A 66 7.16 6.12 1.55
CA ASN A 66 8.59 5.95 1.72
C ASN A 66 9.07 6.48 3.07
N ILE A 67 9.80 5.66 3.83
CA ILE A 67 10.39 6.06 5.13
C ILE A 67 11.24 7.33 5.00
N CYS A 68 11.97 7.53 3.90
CA CYS A 68 12.78 8.74 3.72
C CYS A 68 11.95 10.04 3.69
N VAL A 69 10.69 9.98 3.24
CA VAL A 69 9.74 11.10 3.27
C VAL A 69 9.03 11.15 4.63
N GLN A 70 8.58 9.99 5.10
CA GLN A 70 7.76 9.87 6.30
C GLN A 70 8.52 10.21 7.59
N LYS A 71 9.80 9.87 7.70
CA LYS A 71 10.61 10.05 8.93
C LYS A 71 10.73 11.49 9.42
N HIS A 72 10.48 12.46 8.56
CA HIS A 72 10.52 13.89 8.90
C HIS A 72 9.17 14.41 9.41
N HIS A 73 8.12 13.59 9.35
CA HIS A 73 6.80 13.96 9.80
C HIS A 73 6.67 13.82 11.33
N PRO A 74 6.07 14.78 12.05
CA PRO A 74 5.93 14.72 13.51
C PRO A 74 5.16 13.49 14.03
N ARG A 75 4.30 12.89 13.20
CA ARG A 75 3.53 11.67 13.52
C ARG A 75 4.23 10.36 13.17
N PHE A 76 5.46 10.42 12.66
CA PHE A 76 6.22 9.22 12.35
C PHE A 76 6.66 8.50 13.63
N GLY A 77 6.44 7.18 13.71
CA GLY A 77 6.72 6.38 14.90
C GLY A 77 6.18 4.96 14.78
N ASP A 78 5.89 4.33 15.92
CA ASP A 78 5.53 2.90 15.99
C ASP A 78 4.32 2.52 15.12
N ASP A 79 3.35 3.42 14.96
CA ASP A 79 2.16 3.17 14.13
C ASP A 79 2.39 3.40 12.62
N SER A 80 3.60 3.82 12.22
CA SER A 80 3.99 4.00 10.81
C SER A 80 4.37 2.68 10.12
N VAL A 81 4.70 1.65 10.89
CA VAL A 81 5.07 0.33 10.37
C VAL A 81 4.26 -0.76 11.06
N TRP A 82 3.46 -1.50 10.30
CA TRP A 82 2.71 -2.64 10.81
C TRP A 82 3.33 -3.97 10.41
N SER A 83 3.19 -4.99 11.26
CA SER A 83 3.45 -6.38 10.91
C SER A 83 2.34 -6.96 10.03
N LEU A 84 2.63 -8.10 9.38
CA LEU A 84 1.63 -8.85 8.64
C LEU A 84 0.44 -9.26 9.53
N ASP A 85 0.69 -9.64 10.78
CA ASP A 85 -0.35 -10.05 11.73
C ASP A 85 -1.29 -8.88 12.07
N GLN A 86 -0.76 -7.66 12.24
CA GLN A 86 -1.56 -6.46 12.46
C GLN A 86 -2.47 -6.16 11.26
N LEU A 87 -1.93 -6.29 10.03
CA LEU A 87 -2.74 -6.15 8.81
C LEU A 87 -3.86 -7.20 8.76
N GLN A 88 -3.54 -8.46 9.02
CA GLN A 88 -4.53 -9.55 9.00
C GLN A 88 -5.63 -9.33 10.04
N ALA A 89 -5.25 -8.96 11.27
CA ALA A 89 -6.21 -8.64 12.33
C ALA A 89 -7.10 -7.45 11.97
N TYR A 90 -6.54 -6.43 11.30
CA TYR A 90 -7.33 -5.29 10.82
C TYR A 90 -8.34 -5.71 9.75
N LEU A 91 -7.90 -6.46 8.73
CA LEU A 91 -8.77 -6.91 7.62
C LEU A 91 -9.86 -7.87 8.10
N ALA A 92 -9.58 -8.71 9.10
CA ALA A 92 -10.59 -9.59 9.70
C ALA A 92 -11.73 -8.81 10.38
N ARG A 93 -11.43 -7.61 10.91
CA ARG A 93 -12.40 -6.73 11.57
C ARG A 93 -13.09 -5.75 10.61
N HIS A 94 -12.50 -5.52 9.44
CA HIS A 94 -13.01 -4.62 8.41
C HIS A 94 -13.06 -5.37 7.08
N PRO A 95 -14.05 -6.27 6.89
CA PRO A 95 -14.22 -6.99 5.64
C PRO A 95 -14.33 -5.99 4.49
N LEU A 96 -13.63 -6.28 3.39
CA LEU A 96 -13.72 -5.45 2.19
C LEU A 96 -15.15 -5.58 1.63
N GLU A 97 -15.89 -4.48 1.61
CA GLU A 97 -17.14 -4.42 0.85
C GLU A 97 -16.80 -4.72 -0.61
N ARG A 98 -17.42 -5.76 -1.17
CA ARG A 98 -17.34 -6.00 -2.61
C ARG A 98 -18.10 -4.86 -3.27
N GLU A 99 -17.45 -4.10 -4.16
CA GLU A 99 -18.17 -3.20 -5.05
C GLU A 99 -19.28 -4.04 -5.70
N SER A 100 -20.54 -3.67 -5.45
CA SER A 100 -21.67 -4.22 -6.17
C SER A 100 -21.40 -3.99 -7.65
N ASP A 101 -21.28 -5.07 -8.41
CA ASP A 101 -21.12 -5.03 -9.86
C ASP A 101 -22.22 -4.11 -10.40
N GLY A 102 -21.81 -2.96 -10.93
CA GLY A 102 -22.72 -1.95 -11.45
C GLY A 102 -23.41 -2.52 -12.66
N GLY A 103 -24.53 -3.20 -12.43
CA GLY A 103 -25.42 -3.69 -13.46
C GLY A 103 -25.84 -2.53 -14.34
N ASP A 104 -25.35 -2.56 -15.57
CA ASP A 104 -25.83 -1.79 -16.70
C ASP A 104 -27.35 -2.03 -16.85
N GLY A 105 -28.14 -1.13 -16.25
CA GLY A 105 -29.58 -1.05 -16.42
C GLY A 105 -29.91 -0.15 -17.58
N GLY A 106 -29.70 -0.65 -18.81
CA GLY A 106 -30.35 -0.09 -19.98
C GLY A 106 -31.87 -0.23 -19.86
N GLY A 107 -32.60 0.87 -20.04
CA GLY A 107 -34.06 0.86 -20.14
C GLY A 107 -34.71 2.19 -19.79
N GLY A 108 -35.07 2.96 -20.82
CA GLY A 108 -35.83 4.20 -20.73
C GLY A 108 -35.67 5.05 -21.99
#